data_AF-A0A934EC49-F1
#
_entry.id   AF-A0A934EC49-F1
#
_cell.length_a   1.000
_cell.length_b   1.000
_cell.length_c   1.000
_cell.angle_alpha   90.00
_cell.angle_beta   90.00
_cell.angle_gamma   90.00
#
_symmetry.space_group_name_H-M   'P 1'
#
loop_
_entity.id
_entity.type
_entity.pdbx_description
1 polymer ?
#
loop_
_entity_poly.entity_id
_entity_poly.type
_entity_poly.pdbx_seq_one_letter_code
_entity_poly.pdbx_strand_id
1 'polypeptide(L)'
;MKQSVVSNQSSAKLKAESRELKATIAYTIEFYPEEGKYHYTGHRTCNVRLTPEETRKKGKTCSVCGKPLTEGVMQRVETLASLHAEGKPVRTEETIGLYKKSIDGIAVLGTYSTVFPDRPPFVMLVPLREIISECIGSPVASPKVSVKYDALLDAFGTEFAVLLSISKEEIGKIAGPRIAEGIEKVRTGNIVIDPGYDGVFGVVKLWKDDEEKPLVDTKKVQLGLLE
;
A
#
# COMPACT_ATOMS: atom_id res chain seq x y z
N MET A 1 -52.14 54.28 -7.97
CA MET A 1 -50.80 53.70 -8.23
C MET A 1 -50.82 52.26 -7.72
N LYS A 2 -50.68 51.28 -8.61
CA LYS A 2 -50.81 49.85 -8.32
C LYS A 2 -49.51 49.31 -7.72
N GLN A 3 -49.60 48.63 -6.58
CA GLN A 3 -48.53 47.80 -6.04
C GLN A 3 -48.48 46.49 -6.85
N SER A 4 -47.33 46.20 -7.47
CA SER A 4 -47.08 44.94 -8.16
C SER A 4 -46.36 44.00 -7.19
N VAL A 5 -47.08 42.97 -6.74
CA VAL A 5 -46.53 41.83 -6.00
C VAL A 5 -45.73 40.99 -6.99
N VAL A 6 -44.40 41.01 -6.89
CA VAL A 6 -43.54 40.08 -7.64
C VAL A 6 -43.53 38.75 -6.88
N SER A 7 -44.17 37.75 -7.48
CA SER A 7 -44.33 36.41 -6.95
C SER A 7 -42.99 35.67 -6.88
N ASN A 8 -42.74 35.06 -5.72
CA ASN A 8 -41.54 34.32 -5.39
C ASN A 8 -41.54 32.95 -6.11
N GLN A 9 -41.00 32.88 -7.33
CA GLN A 9 -40.85 31.63 -8.09
C GLN A 9 -39.60 30.81 -7.71
N SER A 10 -38.82 31.22 -6.70
CA SER A 10 -37.51 30.61 -6.39
C SER A 10 -37.57 29.34 -5.53
N SER A 11 -38.66 29.12 -4.78
CA SER A 11 -38.74 28.04 -3.78
C SER A 11 -39.24 26.69 -4.32
N ALA A 12 -39.78 26.65 -5.55
CA ALA A 12 -40.25 25.41 -6.17
C ALA A 12 -39.12 24.60 -6.85
N LYS A 13 -38.07 25.27 -7.36
CA LYS A 13 -36.93 24.59 -7.99
C LYS A 13 -36.00 23.91 -6.99
N LEU A 14 -35.87 24.46 -5.78
CA LEU A 14 -35.01 23.91 -4.72
C LEU A 14 -35.58 22.64 -4.06
N LYS A 15 -36.88 22.32 -4.25
CA LYS A 15 -37.51 21.12 -3.69
C LYS A 15 -37.40 19.88 -4.57
N ALA A 16 -37.01 20.02 -5.84
CA ALA A 16 -36.89 18.90 -6.79
C ALA A 16 -35.54 18.17 -6.73
N GLU A 17 -34.54 18.74 -6.03
CA GLU A 17 -33.20 18.16 -5.90
C GLU A 17 -32.95 17.55 -4.51
N SER A 18 -34.01 17.13 -3.80
CA SER A 18 -33.85 16.20 -2.67
C SER A 18 -33.55 14.79 -3.18
N ARG A 19 -32.43 14.63 -3.91
CA ARG A 19 -31.79 13.31 -3.99
C ARG A 19 -31.41 12.96 -2.56
N GLU A 20 -31.91 11.84 -2.04
CA GLU A 20 -31.35 11.22 -0.85
C GLU A 20 -29.83 11.15 -1.02
N LEU A 21 -29.10 12.02 -0.31
CA LEU A 21 -27.65 11.98 -0.26
C LEU A 21 -27.28 10.71 0.49
N LYS A 22 -27.17 9.60 -0.23
CA LYS A 22 -26.68 8.34 0.32
C LYS A 22 -25.20 8.53 0.61
N ALA A 23 -24.85 8.61 1.89
CA ALA A 23 -23.46 8.65 2.32
C ALA A 23 -22.75 7.38 1.81
N THR A 24 -21.62 7.57 1.14
CA THR A 24 -20.76 6.49 0.64
C THR A 24 -19.37 6.63 1.24
N ILE A 25 -18.64 5.50 1.29
CA ILE A 25 -17.22 5.52 1.63
C ILE A 25 -16.47 6.08 0.41
N ALA A 26 -15.77 7.19 0.58
CA ALA A 26 -15.02 7.82 -0.50
C ALA A 26 -13.83 6.95 -0.96
N TYR A 27 -13.05 6.46 -0.01
CA TYR A 27 -11.97 5.50 -0.20
C TYR A 27 -11.53 4.89 1.15
N THR A 28 -10.77 3.81 1.12
CA THR A 28 -10.02 3.29 2.28
C THR A 28 -8.54 3.64 2.18
N ILE A 29 -7.86 3.71 3.31
CA ILE A 29 -6.41 3.92 3.40
C ILE A 29 -5.81 2.62 3.91
N GLU A 30 -4.89 2.05 3.14
CA GLU A 30 -4.30 0.73 3.40
C GLU A 30 -2.78 0.84 3.49
N PHE A 31 -2.18 -0.08 4.25
CA PHE A 31 -0.75 -0.35 4.21
C PHE A 31 -0.43 -1.34 3.11
N TYR A 32 0.81 -1.35 2.64
CA TYR A 32 1.27 -2.39 1.72
C TYR A 32 1.29 -3.75 2.41
N PRO A 33 0.52 -4.75 1.94
CA PRO A 33 0.46 -6.07 2.57
C PRO A 33 1.83 -6.74 2.68
N GLU A 34 2.74 -6.41 1.77
CA GLU A 34 4.14 -6.85 1.74
C GLU A 34 4.89 -6.46 3.01
N GLU A 35 4.53 -5.36 3.68
CA GLU A 35 5.15 -4.97 4.95
C GLU A 35 4.76 -5.93 6.09
N GLY A 36 3.69 -6.70 5.92
CA GLY A 36 3.21 -7.65 6.91
C GLY A 36 4.23 -8.75 7.26
N LYS A 37 4.37 -9.01 8.55
CA LYS A 37 5.30 -10.02 9.13
C LYS A 37 5.23 -11.44 8.54
N TYR A 38 4.11 -11.78 7.94
CA TYR A 38 3.81 -13.12 7.43
C TYR A 38 3.33 -13.05 5.99
N HIS A 39 3.74 -12.04 5.21
CA HIS A 39 3.29 -11.89 3.83
C HIS A 39 3.68 -13.12 2.99
N TYR A 40 4.97 -13.47 2.97
CA TYR A 40 5.49 -14.65 2.30
C TYR A 40 5.76 -15.81 3.26
N THR A 41 5.74 -17.02 2.68
CA THR A 41 6.11 -18.26 3.38
C THR A 41 7.61 -18.22 3.68
N GLY A 42 8.02 -18.60 4.88
CA GLY A 42 9.44 -18.54 5.19
C GLY A 42 9.87 -19.12 6.52
N HIS A 43 11.15 -18.94 6.81
CA HIS A 43 11.80 -19.35 8.05
C HIS A 43 12.87 -18.32 8.45
N ARG A 44 12.55 -17.49 9.45
CA ARG A 44 13.34 -16.34 9.91
C ARG A 44 14.75 -16.73 10.32
N THR A 45 14.88 -17.87 11.00
CA THR A 45 16.16 -18.31 11.57
C THR A 45 17.18 -18.64 10.48
N CYS A 46 16.69 -19.11 9.33
CA CYS A 46 17.52 -19.47 8.18
C CYS A 46 17.53 -18.41 7.08
N ASN A 47 16.85 -17.27 7.29
CA ASN A 47 16.66 -16.23 6.29
C ASN A 47 16.12 -16.77 4.95
N VAL A 48 15.18 -17.72 5.02
CA VAL A 48 14.52 -18.30 3.84
C VAL A 48 13.16 -17.66 3.68
N ARG A 49 12.90 -17.07 2.52
CA ARG A 49 11.60 -16.51 2.14
C ARG A 49 11.26 -16.99 0.74
N LEU A 50 10.03 -17.46 0.55
CA LEU A 50 9.56 -18.00 -0.72
C LEU A 50 8.26 -17.31 -1.14
N THR A 51 8.17 -16.93 -2.41
CA THR A 51 6.88 -16.57 -2.99
C THR A 51 5.94 -17.79 -2.99
N PRO A 52 4.62 -17.60 -3.19
CA PRO A 52 3.71 -18.74 -3.32
C PRO A 52 4.09 -19.69 -4.48
N GLU A 53 4.55 -19.16 -5.60
CA GLU A 53 5.03 -19.95 -6.73
C GLU A 53 6.25 -20.81 -6.35
N GLU A 54 7.22 -20.22 -5.66
CA GLU A 54 8.40 -20.94 -5.19
C GLU A 54 8.04 -21.98 -4.13
N THR A 55 7.12 -21.68 -3.22
CA THR A 55 6.64 -22.60 -2.19
C THR A 55 5.98 -23.83 -2.82
N ARG A 56 5.21 -23.65 -3.91
CA ARG A 56 4.62 -24.76 -4.67
C ARG A 56 5.67 -25.63 -5.35
N LYS A 57 6.77 -25.04 -5.85
CA LYS A 57 7.85 -25.76 -6.54
C LYS A 57 8.82 -26.46 -5.57
N LYS A 58 9.22 -25.78 -4.50
CA LYS A 58 10.26 -26.22 -3.54
C LYS A 58 9.70 -26.97 -2.33
N GLY A 59 8.38 -26.88 -2.11
CA GLY A 59 7.70 -27.46 -0.96
C GLY A 59 7.71 -26.54 0.27
N LYS A 60 7.15 -27.05 1.37
CA LYS A 60 6.97 -26.32 2.64
C LYS A 60 8.06 -26.64 3.69
N THR A 61 9.21 -27.13 3.24
CA THR A 61 10.33 -27.51 4.11
C THR A 61 11.51 -26.57 3.88
N CYS A 62 12.12 -26.09 4.96
CA CYS A 62 13.27 -25.20 4.89
C CYS A 62 14.49 -25.93 4.30
N SER A 63 15.01 -25.41 3.19
CA SER A 63 16.19 -25.95 2.50
C SER A 63 17.49 -25.91 3.33
N VAL A 64 17.53 -25.12 4.40
CA VAL A 64 18.73 -24.91 5.23
C VAL A 64 18.76 -25.84 6.45
N CYS A 65 17.61 -26.09 7.08
CA CYS A 65 17.55 -26.81 8.37
C CYS A 65 16.53 -27.96 8.43
N GLY A 66 15.74 -28.19 7.37
CA GLY A 66 14.75 -29.27 7.31
C GLY A 66 13.48 -29.05 8.14
N LYS A 67 13.36 -27.96 8.89
CA LYS A 67 12.14 -27.60 9.64
C LYS A 67 11.03 -27.13 8.69
N PRO A 68 9.74 -27.25 9.06
CA PRO A 68 8.65 -26.70 8.28
C PRO A 68 8.77 -25.17 8.16
N LEU A 69 8.42 -24.65 6.98
CA LEU A 69 8.28 -23.21 6.76
C LEU A 69 6.97 -22.72 7.39
N THR A 70 7.00 -21.51 7.96
CA THR A 70 5.80 -20.80 8.38
C THR A 70 5.03 -20.34 7.15
N GLU A 71 3.77 -20.77 7.03
CA GLU A 71 2.92 -20.43 5.90
C GLU A 71 2.62 -18.92 5.85
N GLY A 72 2.82 -18.31 4.68
CA GLY A 72 2.53 -16.90 4.45
C GLY A 72 1.08 -16.64 4.05
N VAL A 73 0.62 -15.41 4.28
CA VAL A 73 -0.70 -14.92 3.90
C VAL A 73 -0.93 -15.07 2.40
N MET A 74 0.07 -14.75 1.56
CA MET A 74 -0.07 -14.89 0.10
C MET A 74 -0.28 -16.34 -0.34
N GLN A 75 0.36 -17.30 0.33
CA GLN A 75 0.13 -18.72 0.06
C GLN A 75 -1.32 -19.11 0.35
N ARG A 76 -1.88 -18.60 1.45
CA ARG A 76 -3.28 -18.85 1.82
C ARG A 76 -4.24 -18.20 0.85
N VAL A 77 -3.98 -16.96 0.44
CA VAL A 77 -4.79 -16.22 -0.54
C VAL A 77 -4.83 -16.96 -1.87
N GLU A 78 -3.69 -17.37 -2.42
CA GLU A 78 -3.65 -18.12 -3.68
C GLU A 78 -4.36 -19.47 -3.59
N THR A 79 -4.20 -20.17 -2.46
CA THR A 79 -4.88 -21.45 -2.24
C THR A 79 -6.40 -21.26 -2.30
N LEU A 80 -6.93 -20.24 -1.61
CA LEU A 80 -8.37 -19.95 -1.63
C LEU A 80 -8.85 -19.42 -2.99
N ALA A 81 -8.08 -18.54 -3.63
CA ALA A 81 -8.39 -18.02 -4.96
C ALA A 81 -8.49 -19.17 -5.99
N SER A 82 -7.63 -20.18 -5.86
CA SER A 82 -7.62 -21.37 -6.71
C SER A 82 -8.76 -22.35 -6.39
N LEU A 83 -9.10 -22.54 -5.10
CA LEU A 83 -10.19 -23.43 -4.67
C LEU A 83 -11.57 -22.92 -5.10
N HIS A 84 -11.74 -21.60 -5.23
CA HIS A 84 -12.98 -21.00 -5.74
C HIS A 84 -13.08 -21.00 -7.28
N ALA A 85 -12.14 -21.65 -7.99
CA ALA A 85 -12.07 -21.68 -9.45
C ALA A 85 -12.86 -22.83 -10.11
N GLU A 86 -13.59 -23.67 -9.35
CA GLU A 86 -14.51 -24.66 -9.96
C GLU A 86 -15.60 -23.93 -10.77
N GLY A 87 -15.41 -23.84 -12.09
CA GLY A 87 -16.29 -23.14 -13.02
C GLY A 87 -16.18 -21.61 -13.01
N LYS A 88 -15.19 -21.01 -12.34
CA LYS A 88 -14.96 -19.55 -12.30
C LYS A 88 -13.50 -19.20 -12.60
N PRO A 89 -13.21 -18.07 -13.26
CA PRO A 89 -11.84 -17.65 -13.50
C PRO A 89 -11.09 -17.41 -12.19
N VAL A 90 -9.82 -17.82 -12.14
CA VAL A 90 -8.89 -17.51 -11.05
C VAL A 90 -8.84 -16.01 -10.86
N ARG A 91 -8.97 -15.54 -9.61
CA ARG A 91 -8.89 -14.12 -9.30
C ARG A 91 -7.43 -13.68 -9.19
N THR A 92 -6.92 -13.07 -10.25
CA THR A 92 -5.66 -12.30 -10.29
C THR A 92 -5.93 -10.80 -10.39
N GLU A 93 -4.93 -9.95 -10.16
CA GLU A 93 -5.03 -8.49 -10.30
C GLU A 93 -5.51 -8.08 -11.70
N GLU A 94 -5.06 -8.79 -12.74
CA GLU A 94 -5.49 -8.58 -14.11
C GLU A 94 -6.96 -8.96 -14.31
N THR A 95 -7.38 -10.11 -13.78
CA THR A 95 -8.77 -10.58 -13.95
C THR A 95 -9.78 -9.76 -13.18
N ILE A 96 -9.40 -9.12 -12.06
CA ILE A 96 -10.25 -8.18 -11.33
C ILE A 96 -10.14 -6.76 -11.90
N GLY A 97 -9.27 -6.54 -12.89
CA GLY A 97 -9.12 -5.30 -13.63
C GLY A 97 -8.78 -4.11 -12.74
N LEU A 98 -7.71 -4.23 -11.94
CA LEU A 98 -7.25 -3.10 -11.12
C LEU A 98 -6.66 -1.99 -11.99
N TYR A 99 -7.00 -0.74 -11.68
CA TYR A 99 -6.41 0.44 -12.30
C TYR A 99 -6.31 1.60 -11.32
N LYS A 100 -5.39 2.54 -11.59
CA LYS A 100 -5.16 3.71 -10.75
C LYS A 100 -5.75 4.98 -11.37
N LYS A 101 -6.35 5.84 -10.54
CA LYS A 101 -6.89 7.15 -10.93
C LYS A 101 -6.77 8.14 -9.77
N SER A 102 -6.62 9.43 -10.07
CA SER A 102 -6.69 10.50 -9.08
C SER A 102 -8.04 10.53 -8.36
N ILE A 103 -8.02 10.83 -7.06
CA ILE A 103 -9.20 11.06 -6.23
C ILE A 103 -9.27 12.55 -5.92
N ASP A 104 -10.46 13.15 -6.06
CA ASP A 104 -10.66 14.57 -5.80
C ASP A 104 -10.26 14.92 -4.35
N GLY A 105 -9.45 15.98 -4.20
CA GLY A 105 -9.03 16.48 -2.90
C GLY A 105 -7.82 15.77 -2.27
N ILE A 106 -7.24 14.75 -2.93
CA ILE A 106 -5.98 14.14 -2.49
C ILE A 106 -4.96 13.97 -3.63
N ALA A 107 -3.69 13.92 -3.27
CA ALA A 107 -2.54 13.76 -4.14
C ALA A 107 -2.15 12.29 -4.38
N VAL A 108 -2.80 11.34 -3.68
CA VAL A 108 -2.54 9.90 -3.84
C VAL A 108 -3.47 9.30 -4.88
N LEU A 109 -2.94 8.37 -5.68
CA LEU A 109 -3.75 7.62 -6.65
C LEU A 109 -4.60 6.56 -5.94
N GLY A 110 -5.91 6.59 -6.19
CA GLY A 110 -6.84 5.55 -5.79
C GLY A 110 -6.75 4.33 -6.70
N THR A 111 -6.86 3.15 -6.12
CA THR A 111 -6.97 1.87 -6.83
C THR A 111 -8.43 1.45 -6.94
N TYR A 112 -8.88 1.25 -8.17
CA TYR A 112 -10.25 0.88 -8.55
C TYR A 112 -10.26 -0.50 -9.20
N SER A 113 -11.45 -1.09 -9.36
CA SER A 113 -11.66 -2.35 -10.08
C SER A 113 -12.72 -2.15 -11.16
N THR A 114 -12.45 -2.61 -12.38
CA THR A 114 -13.46 -2.62 -13.46
C THR A 114 -14.52 -3.70 -13.23
N VAL A 115 -14.17 -4.78 -12.52
CA VAL A 115 -15.07 -5.90 -12.21
C VAL A 115 -15.95 -5.61 -10.99
N PHE A 116 -15.45 -4.85 -10.03
CA PHE A 116 -16.17 -4.48 -8.80
C PHE A 116 -16.34 -2.95 -8.69
N PRO A 117 -17.20 -2.33 -9.53
CA PRO A 117 -17.34 -0.88 -9.59
C PRO A 117 -17.93 -0.27 -8.31
N ASP A 118 -18.71 -1.05 -7.54
CA ASP A 118 -19.33 -0.61 -6.29
C ASP A 118 -18.39 -0.72 -5.07
N ARG A 119 -17.22 -1.35 -5.23
CA ARG A 119 -16.21 -1.42 -4.16
C ARG A 119 -15.61 -0.02 -3.97
N PRO A 120 -15.58 0.52 -2.74
CA PRO A 120 -14.83 1.74 -2.46
C PRO A 120 -13.37 1.58 -2.91
N PRO A 121 -12.77 2.57 -3.59
CA PRO A 121 -11.38 2.52 -3.95
C PRO A 121 -10.50 2.55 -2.70
N PHE A 122 -9.25 2.12 -2.83
CA PHE A 122 -8.28 2.18 -1.75
C PHE A 122 -7.01 2.90 -2.19
N VAL A 123 -6.36 3.60 -1.26
CA VAL A 123 -5.06 4.22 -1.45
C VAL A 123 -4.03 3.52 -0.58
N MET A 124 -2.82 3.35 -1.11
CA MET A 124 -1.70 2.77 -0.37
C MET A 124 -0.88 3.89 0.24
N LEU A 125 -0.58 3.79 1.54
CA LEU A 125 0.30 4.73 2.23
C LEU A 125 1.39 4.01 3.02
N VAL A 126 2.47 4.75 3.24
CA VAL A 126 3.56 4.41 4.14
C VAL A 126 3.59 5.48 5.23
N PRO A 127 3.74 5.13 6.52
CA PRO A 127 3.84 6.12 7.59
C PRO A 127 4.94 7.15 7.32
N LEU A 128 4.64 8.43 7.58
CA LEU A 128 5.54 9.54 7.28
C LEU A 128 6.90 9.39 7.97
N ARG A 129 6.94 8.81 9.19
CA ARG A 129 8.19 8.53 9.90
C ARG A 129 9.07 7.52 9.16
N GLU A 130 8.47 6.53 8.52
CA GLU A 130 9.19 5.52 7.73
C GLU A 130 9.73 6.12 6.44
N ILE A 131 8.94 6.96 5.77
CA ILE A 131 9.37 7.72 4.60
C ILE A 131 10.58 8.59 4.97
N ILE A 132 10.48 9.37 6.06
CA ILE A 132 11.58 10.23 6.53
C ILE A 132 12.81 9.40 6.90
N SER A 133 12.62 8.30 7.63
CA SER A 133 13.67 7.35 8.03
C SER A 133 14.47 6.89 6.83
N GLU A 134 13.79 6.42 5.79
CA GLU A 134 14.40 5.96 4.54
C GLU A 134 15.07 7.11 3.76
N CYS A 135 14.47 8.30 3.76
CA CYS A 135 15.05 9.48 3.13
C CYS A 135 16.38 9.89 3.75
N ILE A 136 16.51 9.84 5.08
CA ILE A 136 17.70 10.35 5.78
C ILE A 136 18.66 9.26 6.24
N GLY A 137 18.35 7.98 5.97
CA GLY A 137 19.17 6.84 6.36
C GLY A 137 19.35 6.69 7.88
N SER A 138 18.29 6.94 8.65
CA SER A 138 18.31 6.92 10.12
C SER A 138 17.14 6.09 10.65
N PRO A 139 17.29 5.30 11.72
CA PRO A 139 16.19 4.48 12.24
C PRO A 139 14.91 5.28 12.52
N VAL A 140 13.74 4.68 12.28
CA VAL A 140 12.41 5.30 12.46
C VAL A 140 12.23 5.93 13.84
N ALA A 141 12.77 5.29 14.89
CA ALA A 141 12.70 5.76 16.27
C ALA A 141 13.73 6.85 16.63
N SER A 142 14.57 7.28 15.69
CA SER A 142 15.65 8.22 15.98
C SER A 142 15.14 9.65 16.23
N PRO A 143 15.83 10.45 17.08
CA PRO A 143 15.49 11.87 17.26
C PRO A 143 15.54 12.67 15.96
N LYS A 144 16.45 12.32 15.04
CA LYS A 144 16.57 12.96 13.71
C LYS A 144 15.28 12.85 12.89
N VAL A 145 14.65 11.66 12.90
CA VAL A 145 13.36 11.44 12.23
C VAL A 145 12.27 12.24 12.92
N SER A 146 12.24 12.22 14.27
CA SER A 146 11.22 12.94 15.05
C SER A 146 11.25 14.44 14.77
N VAL A 147 12.43 15.08 14.78
CA VAL A 147 12.56 16.52 14.47
C VAL A 147 11.99 16.87 13.09
N LYS A 148 12.21 16.05 12.07
CA LYS A 148 11.68 16.28 10.72
C LYS A 148 10.17 16.01 10.64
N TYR A 149 9.69 14.99 11.34
CA TYR A 149 8.27 14.67 11.44
C TYR A 149 7.49 15.80 12.13
N ASP A 150 7.96 16.23 13.30
CA ASP A 150 7.32 17.28 14.09
C ASP A 150 7.31 18.61 13.33
N ALA A 151 8.40 18.97 12.63
CA ALA A 151 8.43 20.17 11.79
C ALA A 151 7.38 20.17 10.66
N LEU A 152 7.07 18.99 10.09
CA LEU A 152 6.01 18.87 9.08
C LEU A 152 4.62 18.98 9.70
N LEU A 153 4.42 18.43 10.91
CA LEU A 153 3.15 18.53 11.61
C LEU A 153 2.89 19.95 12.14
N ASP A 154 3.92 20.64 12.64
CA ASP A 154 3.82 22.03 13.07
C ASP A 154 3.44 22.95 11.90
N ALA A 155 3.93 22.66 10.69
CA ALA A 155 3.63 23.43 9.49
C ALA A 155 2.27 23.10 8.85
N PHE A 156 1.86 21.83 8.87
CA PHE A 156 0.74 21.33 8.05
C PHE A 156 -0.35 20.59 8.84
N GLY A 157 -0.23 20.54 10.17
CA GLY A 157 -1.20 19.95 11.09
C GLY A 157 -1.00 18.44 11.28
N THR A 158 -1.50 17.64 10.33
CA THR A 158 -1.57 16.17 10.50
C THR A 158 -0.72 15.43 9.49
N GLU A 159 -0.30 14.22 9.85
CA GLU A 159 0.38 13.31 8.93
C GLU A 159 -0.44 13.03 7.67
N PHE A 160 -1.75 12.86 7.82
CA PHE A 160 -2.65 12.69 6.68
C PHE A 160 -2.66 13.91 5.76
N ALA A 161 -2.64 15.14 6.28
CA ALA A 161 -2.54 16.32 5.43
C ALA A 161 -1.22 16.29 4.63
N VAL A 162 -0.10 16.00 5.31
CA VAL A 162 1.22 15.90 4.68
C VAL A 162 1.26 14.82 3.60
N LEU A 163 0.69 13.64 3.85
CA LEU A 163 0.71 12.53 2.89
C LEU A 163 -0.32 12.68 1.77
N LEU A 164 -1.51 13.22 2.07
CA LEU A 164 -2.65 13.21 1.16
C LEU A 164 -2.88 14.52 0.42
N SER A 165 -2.46 15.68 0.90
CA SER A 165 -2.92 16.95 0.29
C SER A 165 -1.84 17.99 0.03
N ILE A 166 -0.82 18.10 0.88
CA ILE A 166 0.17 19.19 0.77
C ILE A 166 1.03 19.01 -0.50
N SER A 167 1.33 20.10 -1.20
CA SER A 167 2.14 20.03 -2.42
C SER A 167 3.59 19.60 -2.13
N LYS A 168 4.23 18.97 -3.13
CA LYS A 168 5.65 18.57 -3.03
C LYS A 168 6.55 19.78 -2.75
N GLU A 169 6.23 20.92 -3.34
CA GLU A 169 6.97 22.18 -3.21
C GLU A 169 6.92 22.72 -1.78
N GLU A 170 5.76 22.70 -1.14
CA GLU A 170 5.59 23.13 0.24
C GLU A 170 6.31 22.21 1.22
N ILE A 171 6.19 20.89 1.04
CA ILE A 171 6.95 19.91 1.82
C ILE A 171 8.45 20.15 1.66
N GLY A 172 8.91 20.42 0.44
CA GLY A 172 10.31 20.68 0.11
C GLY A 172 10.89 21.87 0.86
N LYS A 173 10.10 22.93 1.10
CA LYS A 173 10.52 24.11 1.88
C LYS A 173 10.78 23.81 3.35
N ILE A 174 10.03 22.86 3.94
CA ILE A 174 10.12 22.53 5.37
C ILE A 174 11.12 21.40 5.64
N ALA A 175 10.96 20.28 4.93
CA ALA A 175 11.71 19.06 5.21
C ALA A 175 12.92 18.85 4.29
N GLY A 176 12.96 19.54 3.15
CA GLY A 176 13.99 19.42 2.12
C GLY A 176 13.56 18.56 0.92
N PRO A 177 14.27 18.66 -0.21
CA PRO A 177 13.84 18.08 -1.49
C PRO A 177 13.75 16.55 -1.47
N ARG A 178 14.63 15.88 -0.71
CA ARG A 178 14.67 14.41 -0.64
C ARG A 178 13.45 13.82 0.04
N ILE A 179 12.96 14.43 1.13
CA ILE A 179 11.74 14.00 1.83
C ILE A 179 10.51 14.28 0.97
N ALA A 180 10.46 15.45 0.32
CA ALA A 180 9.39 15.78 -0.62
C ALA A 180 9.31 14.79 -1.79
N GLU A 181 10.46 14.39 -2.36
CA GLU A 181 10.52 13.35 -3.38
C GLU A 181 10.08 11.98 -2.84
N GLY A 182 10.53 11.59 -1.64
CA GLY A 182 10.12 10.34 -1.01
C GLY A 182 8.62 10.21 -0.82
N ILE A 183 7.96 11.28 -0.34
CA ILE A 183 6.50 11.33 -0.20
C ILE A 183 5.82 11.23 -1.57
N GLU A 184 6.32 11.92 -2.59
CA GLU A 184 5.78 11.86 -3.94
C GLU A 184 5.87 10.45 -4.56
N LYS A 185 6.97 9.74 -4.29
CA LYS A 185 7.13 8.33 -4.72
C LYS A 185 6.09 7.43 -4.07
N VAL A 186 5.79 7.62 -2.79
CA VAL A 186 4.70 6.90 -2.11
C VAL A 186 3.34 7.24 -2.74
N ARG A 187 3.04 8.53 -2.95
CA ARG A 187 1.76 8.99 -3.55
C ARG A 187 1.47 8.39 -4.92
N THR A 188 2.51 8.21 -5.72
CA THR A 188 2.44 7.63 -7.07
C THR A 188 2.56 6.10 -7.05
N GLY A 189 2.92 5.50 -5.91
CA GLY A 189 3.22 4.08 -5.77
C GLY A 189 4.50 3.64 -6.49
N ASN A 190 5.42 4.56 -6.74
CA ASN A 190 6.74 4.30 -7.33
C ASN A 190 7.76 3.96 -6.24
N ILE A 191 7.52 2.85 -5.56
CA ILE A 191 8.33 2.33 -4.45
C ILE A 191 8.56 0.83 -4.64
N VAL A 192 9.55 0.28 -3.94
CA VAL A 192 9.82 -1.16 -3.88
C VAL A 192 9.68 -1.59 -2.43
N ILE A 193 9.10 -2.77 -2.19
CA ILE A 193 8.96 -3.29 -0.83
C ILE A 193 9.62 -4.65 -0.77
N ASP A 194 10.50 -4.80 0.21
CA ASP A 194 11.11 -6.07 0.55
C ASP A 194 10.15 -6.83 1.48
N PRO A 195 9.48 -7.91 1.05
CA PRO A 195 8.30 -8.43 1.74
C PRO A 195 8.60 -9.17 3.06
N GLY A 196 7.75 -9.02 4.06
CA GLY A 196 7.88 -9.71 5.35
C GLY A 196 7.62 -11.21 5.28
N TYR A 197 8.14 -11.94 6.26
CA TYR A 197 8.01 -13.40 6.37
C TYR A 197 8.35 -13.89 7.78
N ASP A 198 7.69 -14.96 8.24
CA ASP A 198 7.95 -15.65 9.52
C ASP A 198 8.23 -14.72 10.72
N GLY A 199 7.45 -13.65 10.89
CA GLY A 199 7.56 -12.70 11.99
C GLY A 199 8.48 -11.49 11.72
N VAL A 200 9.20 -11.49 10.60
CA VAL A 200 10.04 -10.37 10.13
C VAL A 200 9.17 -9.43 9.29
N PHE A 201 9.09 -8.16 9.69
CA PHE A 201 8.39 -7.13 8.90
C PHE A 201 9.06 -6.91 7.55
N GLY A 202 8.27 -6.58 6.54
CA GLY A 202 8.79 -6.08 5.29
C GLY A 202 9.38 -4.68 5.46
N VAL A 203 10.14 -4.24 4.46
CA VAL A 203 10.84 -2.95 4.47
C VAL A 203 10.52 -2.19 3.21
N VAL A 204 10.00 -0.98 3.36
CA VAL A 204 9.78 -0.05 2.24
C VAL A 204 11.12 0.53 1.80
N LYS A 205 11.41 0.41 0.50
CA LYS A 205 12.54 1.04 -0.17
C LYS A 205 12.05 2.05 -1.18
N LEU A 206 12.34 3.32 -0.91
CA LEU A 206 11.94 4.40 -1.79
C LEU A 206 12.87 4.50 -3.00
N TRP A 207 14.14 4.16 -2.86
CA TRP A 207 15.11 4.14 -3.95
C TRP A 207 15.59 2.70 -4.18
N LYS A 208 15.77 2.32 -5.45
CA LYS A 208 16.41 1.04 -5.77
C LYS A 208 17.90 1.18 -5.47
N ASP A 209 18.39 0.41 -4.51
CA ASP A 209 19.82 0.10 -4.44
C ASP A 209 20.15 -0.90 -5.56
N ASP A 210 21.37 -0.82 -6.13
CA ASP A 210 21.82 -1.75 -7.17
C ASP A 210 21.95 -3.21 -6.67
N GLU A 211 21.85 -3.45 -5.36
CA GLU A 211 21.91 -4.78 -4.75
C GLU A 211 20.52 -5.27 -4.31
N GLU A 212 19.82 -5.98 -5.20
CA GLU A 212 18.71 -6.85 -4.79
C GLU A 212 19.27 -7.95 -3.88
N LYS A 213 18.93 -7.91 -2.59
CA LYS A 213 19.20 -9.05 -1.70
C LYS A 213 18.35 -10.23 -2.20
N PRO A 214 18.94 -11.35 -2.59
CA PRO A 214 18.19 -12.45 -3.15
C PRO A 214 17.19 -13.00 -2.13
N LEU A 215 16.00 -13.38 -2.61
CA LEU A 215 14.90 -13.95 -1.83
C LEU A 215 15.31 -15.23 -1.07
N VAL A 216 16.39 -15.88 -1.52
CA VAL A 216 16.97 -17.09 -0.96
C VAL A 216 18.49 -16.92 -0.92
N ASP A 217 19.15 -17.33 0.17
CA ASP A 217 20.59 -17.59 0.12
C ASP A 217 20.84 -18.79 -0.80
N THR A 218 21.13 -18.52 -2.07
CA THR A 218 21.36 -19.52 -3.13
C THR A 218 22.64 -20.34 -2.92
N LYS A 219 23.45 -20.03 -1.88
CA LYS A 219 24.68 -20.75 -1.57
C LYS A 219 24.48 -22.20 -1.14
N LYS A 220 23.25 -22.62 -0.83
CA LYS A 220 22.94 -24.01 -0.49
C LYS A 220 21.91 -24.60 -1.45
N VAL A 221 22.42 -25.29 -2.47
CA VAL A 221 21.62 -26.19 -3.31
C VAL A 221 21.04 -27.28 -2.40
N GLN A 222 19.73 -27.51 -2.52
CA GLN A 222 19.05 -28.63 -1.88
C GLN A 222 19.60 -29.94 -2.49
N LEU A 223 20.47 -30.62 -1.75
CA LEU A 223 20.77 -32.02 -1.99
C LEU A 223 19.55 -32.83 -1.56
N GLY A 224 18.80 -33.33 -2.54
CA GLY A 224 17.69 -34.25 -2.29
C GLY A 224 16.44 -33.90 -3.07
N LEU A 225 16.48 -34.20 -4.37
CA LEU A 225 15.45 -34.90 -5.14
C LEU A 225 16.10 -35.21 -6.50
N LEU A 226 17.03 -36.17 -6.49
CA LEU A 226 17.35 -36.93 -7.68
C LEU A 226 16.71 -38.30 -7.50
N GLU A 227 15.82 -38.59 -8.45
CA GLU A 227 15.06 -39.82 -8.74
C GLU A 227 13.89 -40.16 -7.80
#